data_AF-A0A5E4LQU1-F1
#
_entry.id   AF-A0A5E4LQU1-F1
#
_cell.length_a   1.000
_cell.length_b   1.000
_cell.length_c   1.000
_cell.angle_alpha   90.00
_cell.angle_beta   90.00
_cell.angle_gamma   90.00
#
_symmetry.space_group_name_H-M   'P 1'
#
loop_
_entity.id
_entity.type
_entity.pdbx_description
1 polymer ?
#
loop_
_entity_poly.entity_id
_entity_poly.type
_entity_poly.pdbx_seq_one_letter_code
_entity_poly.pdbx_strand_id
1 'polypeptide(L)'
;MDEETLKAKVDELEKKKSELIERIKQLNRRIRYKNYEQKALQPFLEQTKDVQVAPLRKQKRALEFKISTAAYTPKMEREILKHLKKVDEQLEKVKEVERARRKIKYVEQDISEGEAEIGKIETELKVIRDELKKYYDEMKTMRISQRKQAAAQARAEEDMVALGDLAFIEKE
;
A
#
# COMPACT_ATOMS: atom_id res chain seq x y z
N MET A 1 -10.03 -15.06 30.87
CA MET A 1 -10.75 -14.23 29.89
C MET A 1 -12.02 -14.95 29.55
N ASP A 2 -13.13 -14.24 29.59
CA ASP A 2 -14.45 -14.82 29.34
C ASP A 2 -14.68 -14.99 27.84
N GLU A 3 -15.51 -15.96 27.43
CA GLU A 3 -15.74 -16.27 26.01
C GLU A 3 -16.26 -15.05 25.23
N GLU A 4 -17.04 -14.18 25.87
CA GLU A 4 -17.52 -12.92 25.30
C GLU A 4 -16.39 -11.94 25.00
N THR A 5 -15.40 -11.83 25.90
CA THR A 5 -14.24 -10.95 25.70
C THR A 5 -13.34 -11.41 24.56
N LEU A 6 -13.24 -12.73 24.34
CA LEU A 6 -12.51 -13.31 23.20
C LEU A 6 -13.25 -13.07 21.88
N LYS A 7 -14.58 -13.23 21.86
CA LYS A 7 -15.40 -12.93 20.67
C LYS A 7 -15.28 -11.48 20.25
N ALA A 8 -15.37 -10.54 21.19
CA ALA A 8 -15.22 -9.11 20.89
C ALA A 8 -13.85 -8.80 20.26
N LYS A 9 -12.76 -9.39 20.79
CA LYS A 9 -11.40 -9.24 20.23
C LYS A 9 -11.27 -9.83 18.83
N VAL A 10 -11.89 -10.98 18.57
CA VAL A 10 -11.93 -11.59 17.25
C VAL A 10 -12.65 -10.66 16.26
N ASP A 11 -13.83 -10.16 16.62
CA ASP A 11 -14.61 -9.26 15.77
C ASP A 11 -13.84 -7.96 15.44
N GLU A 12 -13.13 -7.39 16.42
CA GLU A 12 -12.26 -6.22 16.20
C GLU A 12 -11.12 -6.52 15.23
N LEU A 13 -10.46 -7.67 15.37
CA LEU A 13 -9.38 -8.08 14.48
C LEU A 13 -9.88 -8.41 13.07
N GLU A 14 -11.08 -8.97 12.94
CA GLU A 14 -11.71 -9.21 11.65
C GLU A 14 -12.09 -7.91 10.93
N LYS A 15 -12.59 -6.92 11.67
CA LYS A 15 -12.83 -5.57 11.13
C LYS A 15 -11.53 -4.94 10.64
N LYS A 16 -10.48 -4.91 11.47
CA LYS A 16 -9.15 -4.39 11.08
C LYS A 16 -8.59 -5.11 9.85
N LYS A 17 -8.70 -6.44 9.80
CA LYS A 17 -8.31 -7.24 8.64
C LYS A 17 -9.07 -6.83 7.37
N SER A 18 -10.39 -6.63 7.48
CA SER A 18 -11.21 -6.21 6.35
C SER A 18 -10.83 -4.83 5.82
N GLU A 19 -10.61 -3.86 6.71
CA GLU A 19 -10.16 -2.50 6.38
C GLU A 19 -8.80 -2.50 5.65
N LEU A 20 -7.84 -3.29 6.16
CA LEU A 20 -6.53 -3.44 5.53
C LEU A 20 -6.64 -4.08 4.14
N ILE A 21 -7.51 -5.08 3.96
CA ILE A 21 -7.76 -5.69 2.65
C ILE A 21 -8.39 -4.68 1.67
N GLU A 22 -9.33 -3.85 2.13
CA GLU A 22 -9.91 -2.80 1.31
C GLU A 22 -8.88 -1.76 0.88
N ARG A 23 -7.99 -1.38 1.80
CA ARG A 23 -6.87 -0.48 1.50
C ARG A 23 -5.93 -1.07 0.44
N ILE A 24 -5.58 -2.36 0.54
CA ILE A 24 -4.81 -3.06 -0.49
C ILE A 24 -5.55 -3.04 -1.84
N LYS A 25 -6.87 -3.28 -1.85
CA LYS A 25 -7.67 -3.23 -3.10
C LYS A 25 -7.62 -1.84 -3.73
N GLN A 26 -7.70 -0.77 -2.94
CA GLN A 26 -7.61 0.61 -3.42
C GLN A 26 -6.22 0.92 -3.99
N LEU A 27 -5.16 0.54 -3.28
CA LEU A 27 -3.77 0.70 -3.75
C LEU A 27 -3.53 -0.07 -5.05
N ASN A 28 -3.97 -1.32 -5.15
CA ASN A 28 -3.86 -2.12 -6.37
C ASN A 28 -4.56 -1.48 -7.56
N ARG A 29 -5.74 -0.86 -7.36
CA ARG A 29 -6.41 -0.10 -8.42
C ARG A 29 -5.55 1.08 -8.86
N ARG A 30 -5.03 1.87 -7.92
CA ARG A 30 -4.14 3.02 -8.22
C ARG A 30 -2.89 2.58 -8.99
N ILE A 31 -2.19 1.55 -8.51
CA ILE A 31 -1.00 0.98 -9.17
C ILE A 31 -1.35 0.50 -10.58
N ARG A 32 -2.47 -0.19 -10.77
CA ARG A 32 -2.91 -0.64 -12.09
C ARG A 32 -3.09 0.54 -13.06
N TYR A 33 -3.74 1.62 -12.63
CA TYR A 33 -3.87 2.82 -13.47
C TYR A 33 -2.50 3.43 -13.80
N LYS A 34 -1.60 3.52 -12.82
CA LYS A 34 -0.24 4.04 -13.01
C LYS A 34 0.59 3.16 -13.97
N ASN A 35 0.45 1.85 -13.90
CA ASN A 35 1.07 0.92 -14.85
C ASN A 35 0.55 1.13 -16.29
N TYR A 36 -0.73 1.44 -16.46
CA TYR A 36 -1.26 1.82 -17.77
C TYR A 36 -0.70 3.17 -18.25
N GLU A 37 -0.59 4.17 -17.37
CA GLU A 37 0.06 5.44 -17.72
C GLU A 37 1.52 5.23 -18.15
N GLN A 38 2.27 4.39 -17.42
CA GLN A 38 3.65 4.05 -17.74
C GLN A 38 3.74 3.37 -19.11
N LYS A 39 2.92 2.34 -19.35
CA LYS A 39 2.85 1.65 -20.65
C LYS A 39 2.50 2.58 -21.80
N ALA A 40 1.62 3.55 -21.58
CA ALA A 40 1.24 4.50 -22.62
C ALA A 40 2.37 5.50 -22.95
N LEU A 41 3.16 5.89 -21.96
CA LEU A 41 4.28 6.84 -22.14
C LEU A 41 5.54 6.18 -22.70
N GLN A 42 5.70 4.88 -22.49
CA GLN A 42 6.92 4.16 -22.83
C GLN A 42 7.29 4.21 -24.34
N PRO A 43 6.38 3.98 -25.31
CA PRO A 43 6.70 4.08 -26.73
C PRO A 43 7.20 5.47 -27.14
N PHE A 44 6.59 6.53 -26.60
CA PHE A 44 6.98 7.91 -26.88
C PHE A 44 8.40 8.21 -26.35
N LEU A 45 8.74 7.70 -25.17
CA LEU A 45 10.05 7.90 -24.56
C LEU A 45 11.16 7.10 -25.26
N GLU A 46 10.85 5.92 -25.76
CA GLU A 46 11.77 5.11 -26.57
C GLU A 46 12.10 5.80 -27.89
N GLN A 47 11.09 6.36 -28.57
CA GLN A 47 11.27 7.14 -29.81
C GLN A 47 12.06 8.43 -29.58
N THR A 48 11.99 9.01 -28.39
CA THR A 48 12.61 10.31 -28.07
C THR A 48 13.84 10.19 -27.16
N LYS A 49 14.46 9.01 -27.13
CA LYS A 49 15.62 8.71 -26.27
C LYS A 49 16.82 9.63 -26.55
N ASP A 50 17.08 9.90 -27.83
CA ASP A 50 18.25 10.67 -28.28
C ASP A 50 18.08 12.18 -28.11
N VAL A 51 16.88 12.65 -27.76
CA VAL A 51 16.60 14.07 -27.60
C VAL A 51 17.28 14.61 -26.33
N GLN A 52 18.25 15.53 -26.52
CA GLN A 52 19.03 16.11 -25.44
C GLN A 52 18.56 17.53 -25.08
N VAL A 53 17.85 17.65 -23.95
CA VAL A 53 17.31 18.94 -23.47
C VAL A 53 18.37 19.79 -22.75
N ALA A 54 19.27 19.14 -21.99
CA ALA A 54 20.24 19.82 -21.15
C ALA A 54 21.23 20.71 -21.92
N PRO A 55 21.78 20.29 -23.08
CA PRO A 55 22.66 21.14 -23.88
C PRO A 55 21.96 22.40 -24.38
N LEU A 56 20.71 22.28 -24.86
CA LEU A 56 19.93 23.43 -25.35
C LEU A 56 19.68 24.47 -24.25
N ARG A 57 19.38 24.03 -23.02
CA ARG A 57 19.25 24.94 -21.86
C ARG A 57 20.57 25.61 -21.48
N LYS A 58 21.70 24.92 -21.63
CA LYS A 58 23.03 25.49 -21.37
C LYS A 58 23.36 26.54 -22.43
N GLN A 59 23.06 26.26 -23.69
CA GLN A 59 23.24 27.20 -24.80
C GLN A 59 22.37 28.45 -24.62
N LYS A 60 21.09 28.29 -24.27
CA LYS A 60 20.19 29.42 -23.97
C LYS A 60 20.75 30.32 -22.88
N ARG A 61 21.09 29.75 -21.72
CA ARG A 61 21.68 30.51 -20.60
C ARG A 61 22.98 31.22 -20.98
N ALA A 62 23.84 30.58 -21.78
CA ALA A 62 25.08 31.19 -22.23
C ALA A 62 24.83 32.37 -23.18
N LEU A 63 23.80 32.30 -24.05
CA LEU A 63 23.41 33.40 -24.92
C LEU A 63 22.76 34.55 -24.12
N GLU A 64 21.88 34.25 -23.17
CA GLU A 64 21.28 35.25 -22.27
C GLU A 64 22.35 35.98 -21.43
N PHE A 65 23.28 35.22 -20.85
CA PHE A 65 24.39 35.78 -20.08
C PHE A 65 25.24 36.71 -20.96
N LYS A 66 25.57 36.28 -22.17
CA LYS A 66 26.29 37.09 -23.16
C LYS A 66 25.56 38.41 -23.39
N ILE A 67 24.27 38.39 -23.77
CA ILE A 67 23.43 39.59 -23.96
C ILE A 67 23.51 40.54 -22.75
N SER A 68 23.43 40.00 -21.53
CA SER A 68 23.40 40.81 -20.31
C SER A 68 24.75 41.42 -19.90
N THR A 69 25.88 40.84 -20.32
CA THR A 69 27.20 41.18 -19.76
C THR A 69 28.16 41.88 -20.70
N ALA A 70 27.95 41.82 -22.02
CA ALA A 70 28.87 42.41 -22.98
C ALA A 70 28.30 43.67 -23.64
N ALA A 71 29.18 44.66 -23.84
CA ALA A 71 28.89 45.85 -24.64
C ALA A 71 28.96 45.48 -26.13
N TYR A 72 27.80 45.25 -26.76
CA TYR A 72 27.73 44.83 -28.15
C TYR A 72 27.49 45.97 -29.13
N THR A 73 27.92 45.77 -30.37
CA THR A 73 27.42 46.55 -31.51
C THR A 73 26.00 46.07 -31.88
N PRO A 74 25.12 46.93 -32.43
CA PRO A 74 23.76 46.55 -32.80
C PRO A 74 23.65 45.36 -33.77
N LYS A 75 24.69 45.12 -34.58
CA LYS A 75 24.76 43.96 -35.48
C LYS A 75 24.98 42.65 -34.71
N MET A 76 25.91 42.64 -33.75
CA MET A 76 26.18 41.46 -32.92
C MET A 76 24.99 41.11 -32.03
N GLU A 77 24.33 42.12 -31.47
CA GLU A 77 23.12 41.91 -30.65
C GLU A 77 21.99 41.26 -31.47
N ARG A 78 21.75 41.72 -32.70
CA ARG A 78 20.77 41.12 -33.61
C ARG A 78 21.10 39.65 -33.95
N GLU A 79 22.37 39.32 -34.15
CA GLU A 79 22.78 37.94 -34.42
C GLU A 79 22.56 37.02 -33.21
N ILE A 80 22.96 37.49 -32.02
CA ILE A 80 22.75 36.74 -30.77
C ILE A 80 21.26 36.53 -30.51
N LEU A 81 20.41 37.54 -30.74
CA LEU A 81 18.96 37.41 -30.65
C LEU A 81 18.36 36.41 -31.65
N LYS A 82 18.88 36.34 -32.88
CA LYS A 82 18.48 35.32 -33.87
C LYS A 82 18.85 33.91 -33.39
N HIS A 83 20.04 33.75 -32.82
CA HIS A 83 20.47 32.46 -32.24
C HIS A 83 19.62 32.07 -31.03
N LEU A 84 19.30 33.02 -30.15
CA LEU A 84 18.42 32.80 -29.01
C LEU A 84 17.04 32.28 -29.46
N LYS A 85 16.42 32.94 -30.46
CA LYS A 85 15.13 32.50 -31.03
C LYS A 85 15.18 31.07 -31.58
N LYS A 86 16.24 30.71 -32.30
CA LYS A 86 16.42 29.34 -32.81
C LYS A 86 16.52 28.31 -31.67
N VAL A 87 17.26 28.64 -30.61
CA VAL A 87 17.37 27.78 -29.43
C VAL A 87 16.03 27.67 -28.69
N ASP A 88 15.25 28.75 -28.63
CA ASP A 88 13.91 28.75 -28.05
C ASP A 88 12.95 27.85 -28.84
N GLU A 89 12.91 27.96 -30.17
CA GLU A 89 12.11 27.08 -31.04
C GLU A 89 12.49 25.60 -30.87
N GLN A 90 13.80 25.31 -30.71
CA GLN A 90 14.28 23.95 -30.43
C GLN A 90 13.85 23.47 -29.04
N LEU A 91 13.90 24.33 -28.02
CA LEU A 91 13.43 24.00 -26.67
C LEU A 91 11.92 23.77 -26.62
N GLU A 92 11.12 24.51 -27.40
CA GLU A 92 9.68 24.28 -27.49
C GLU A 92 9.35 22.90 -28.06
N LYS A 93 10.03 22.49 -29.13
CA LYS A 93 9.87 21.14 -29.73
C LYS A 93 10.22 20.01 -28.76
N VAL A 94 11.13 20.27 -27.83
CA VAL A 94 11.64 19.26 -26.88
C VAL A 94 10.89 19.31 -25.53
N LYS A 95 10.06 20.33 -25.30
CA LYS A 95 9.31 20.55 -24.06
C LYS A 95 8.39 19.38 -23.72
N GLU A 96 7.77 18.77 -24.72
CA GLU A 96 6.88 17.62 -24.54
C GLU A 96 7.65 16.38 -24.09
N VAL A 97 8.83 16.14 -24.65
CA VAL A 97 9.74 15.07 -24.23
C VAL A 97 10.14 15.23 -22.78
N GLU A 98 10.48 16.46 -22.36
CA GLU A 98 10.84 16.73 -20.97
C GLU A 98 9.66 16.49 -20.02
N ARG A 99 8.45 16.93 -20.41
CA ARG A 99 7.23 16.69 -19.64
C ARG A 99 6.95 15.19 -19.49
N ALA A 100 7.06 14.42 -20.57
CA ALA A 100 6.89 12.98 -20.54
C ALA A 100 7.93 12.30 -19.63
N ARG A 101 9.21 12.70 -19.72
CA ARG A 101 10.30 12.19 -18.86
C ARG A 101 10.08 12.50 -17.38
N ARG A 102 9.53 13.66 -17.05
CA ARG A 102 9.14 13.97 -15.66
C ARG A 102 7.94 13.15 -15.23
N LYS A 103 6.91 13.07 -16.08
CA LYS A 103 5.69 12.33 -15.78
C LYS A 103 5.99 10.86 -15.49
N ILE A 104 6.84 10.19 -16.30
CA ILE A 104 7.16 8.78 -16.05
C ILE A 104 7.88 8.57 -14.71
N LYS A 105 8.78 9.48 -14.31
CA LYS A 105 9.44 9.40 -13.00
C LYS A 105 8.45 9.48 -11.85
N TYR A 106 7.48 10.40 -11.93
CA TYR A 106 6.43 10.48 -10.90
C TYR A 106 5.54 9.24 -10.89
N VAL A 107 5.24 8.68 -12.06
CA VAL A 107 4.47 7.44 -12.17
C VAL A 107 5.23 6.26 -11.58
N GLU A 108 6.53 6.13 -11.84
CA GLU A 108 7.40 5.09 -11.26
C GLU A 108 7.50 5.23 -9.74
N GLN A 109 7.64 6.46 -9.24
CA GLN A 109 7.63 6.74 -7.82
C GLN A 109 6.29 6.37 -7.17
N ASP A 110 5.16 6.78 -7.77
CA ASP A 110 3.81 6.42 -7.31
C ASP A 110 3.61 4.88 -7.23
N ILE A 111 4.13 4.14 -8.20
CA ILE A 111 4.05 2.67 -8.23
C ILE A 111 4.89 2.10 -7.08
N SER A 112 6.14 2.53 -6.95
CA SER A 112 7.06 2.04 -5.91
C SER A 112 6.55 2.33 -4.50
N GLU A 113 6.02 3.53 -4.26
CA GLU A 113 5.41 3.90 -2.98
C GLU A 113 4.17 3.03 -2.69
N GLY A 114 3.31 2.80 -3.70
CA GLY A 114 2.16 1.93 -3.57
C GLY A 114 2.53 0.48 -3.24
N GLU A 115 3.55 -0.08 -3.90
CA GLU A 115 4.06 -1.43 -3.63
C GLU A 115 4.66 -1.54 -2.22
N ALA A 116 5.42 -0.53 -1.78
CA ALA A 116 5.97 -0.48 -0.44
C ALA A 116 4.87 -0.41 0.64
N GLU A 117 3.81 0.36 0.40
CA GLU A 117 2.64 0.40 1.29
C GLU A 117 1.91 -0.95 1.34
N ILE A 118 1.70 -1.62 0.20
CA ILE A 118 1.11 -2.96 0.18
C ILE A 118 1.96 -3.94 1.01
N GLY A 119 3.29 -3.92 0.84
CA GLY A 119 4.19 -4.77 1.61
C GLY A 119 4.07 -4.55 3.12
N LYS A 120 3.93 -3.31 3.57
CA LYS A 120 3.67 -2.99 5.00
C LYS A 120 2.34 -3.58 5.47
N ILE A 121 1.27 -3.35 4.71
CA ILE A 121 -0.07 -3.86 5.07
C ILE A 121 -0.08 -5.40 5.09
N GLU A 122 0.65 -6.07 4.20
CA GLU A 122 0.77 -7.53 4.20
C GLU A 122 1.46 -8.05 5.47
N THR A 123 2.48 -7.35 5.98
CA THR A 123 3.10 -7.70 7.27
C THR A 123 2.12 -7.55 8.43
N GLU A 124 1.34 -6.47 8.47
CA GLU A 124 0.30 -6.25 9.48
C GLU A 124 -0.80 -7.32 9.40
N LEU A 125 -1.24 -7.66 8.18
CA LEU A 125 -2.23 -8.73 7.95
C LEU A 125 -1.72 -10.09 8.43
N LYS A 126 -0.42 -10.36 8.31
CA LYS A 126 0.17 -11.60 8.82
C LYS A 126 0.06 -11.66 10.34
N VAL A 127 0.42 -10.58 11.03
CA VAL A 127 0.30 -10.48 12.50
C VAL A 127 -1.16 -10.69 12.93
N ILE A 128 -2.10 -9.99 12.31
CA ILE A 128 -3.54 -10.14 12.62
C ILE A 128 -4.03 -11.56 12.38
N ARG A 129 -3.58 -12.24 11.32
CA ARG A 129 -3.95 -13.64 11.06
C ARG A 129 -3.41 -14.59 12.12
N ASP A 130 -2.17 -14.37 12.56
CA ASP A 130 -1.55 -15.18 13.62
C ASP A 130 -2.26 -14.96 14.97
N GLU A 131 -2.66 -13.71 15.28
CA GLU A 131 -3.45 -13.38 16.47
C GLU A 131 -4.85 -14.00 16.42
N LEU A 132 -5.56 -13.86 15.30
CA LEU A 132 -6.86 -14.49 15.10
C LEU A 132 -6.78 -16.01 15.31
N LYS A 133 -5.76 -16.66 14.75
CA LYS A 133 -5.55 -18.10 14.93
C LYS A 133 -5.39 -18.47 16.41
N LYS A 134 -4.59 -17.72 17.17
CA LYS A 134 -4.42 -17.94 18.62
C LYS A 134 -5.77 -17.81 19.36
N TYR A 135 -6.52 -16.75 19.11
CA TYR A 135 -7.82 -16.56 19.75
C TYR A 135 -8.84 -17.65 19.37
N TYR A 136 -8.83 -18.11 18.12
CA TYR A 136 -9.67 -19.23 17.69
C TYR A 136 -9.30 -20.55 18.39
N ASP A 137 -8.01 -20.84 18.54
CA ASP A 137 -7.52 -22.01 19.27
C ASP A 137 -7.85 -21.93 20.77
N GLU A 138 -7.72 -20.75 21.39
CA GLU A 138 -8.13 -20.48 22.77
C GLU A 138 -9.64 -20.69 22.99
N MET A 139 -10.50 -20.16 22.11
CA MET A 139 -11.94 -20.41 22.19
C MET A 139 -12.27 -21.90 22.04
N LYS A 140 -11.57 -22.61 21.16
CA LYS A 140 -11.79 -24.06 20.96
C LYS A 140 -11.42 -24.85 22.22
N THR A 141 -10.29 -24.54 22.84
CA THR A 141 -9.87 -25.22 24.08
C THR A 141 -10.81 -24.92 25.25
N MET A 142 -11.28 -23.67 25.38
CA MET A 142 -12.29 -23.27 26.37
C MET A 142 -13.61 -24.03 26.19
N ARG A 143 -14.10 -24.19 24.95
CA ARG A 143 -15.32 -24.96 24.70
C ARG A 143 -15.16 -26.44 25.04
N ILE A 144 -14.00 -27.03 24.73
CA ILE A 144 -13.70 -28.42 25.06
C ILE A 144 -13.62 -28.61 26.57
N SER A 145 -12.98 -27.69 27.31
CA SER A 145 -12.86 -27.78 28.77
C SER A 145 -14.22 -27.61 29.45
N GLN A 146 -15.03 -26.64 29.04
CA GLN A 146 -16.41 -26.47 29.52
C GLN A 146 -17.26 -27.72 29.28
N ARG A 147 -17.18 -28.33 28.09
CA ARG A 147 -17.92 -29.56 27.79
C ARG A 147 -17.47 -30.74 28.66
N LYS A 148 -16.17 -30.86 28.94
CA LYS A 148 -15.64 -31.90 29.85
C LYS A 148 -16.10 -31.67 31.29
N GLN A 149 -16.12 -30.42 31.76
CA GLN A 149 -16.60 -30.07 33.10
C GLN A 149 -18.10 -30.36 33.24
N ALA A 150 -18.92 -29.96 32.27
CA ALA A 150 -20.35 -30.26 32.27
C ALA A 150 -20.62 -31.77 32.25
N ALA A 151 -19.87 -32.55 31.47
CA ALA A 151 -20.00 -34.01 31.45
C ALA A 151 -19.56 -34.67 32.78
N ALA A 152 -18.56 -34.10 33.46
CA ALA A 152 -18.12 -34.57 34.77
C ALA A 152 -19.14 -34.22 35.88
N GLN A 153 -19.74 -33.03 35.81
CA GLN A 153 -20.82 -32.61 36.71
C GLN A 153 -22.06 -33.49 36.54
N ALA A 154 -22.49 -33.77 35.31
CA ALA A 154 -23.62 -34.66 35.04
C ALA A 154 -23.39 -36.07 35.61
N ARG A 155 -22.18 -36.64 35.49
CA ARG A 155 -21.84 -37.93 36.11
C ARG A 155 -21.84 -37.88 37.63
N ALA A 156 -21.32 -36.79 38.22
CA ALA A 156 -21.33 -36.62 39.67
C ALA A 156 -22.75 -36.46 40.23
N GLU A 157 -23.67 -35.85 39.47
CA GLU A 157 -25.09 -35.78 39.80
C GLU A 157 -25.78 -37.15 39.67
N GLU A 158 -25.41 -37.97 38.68
CA GLU A 158 -25.90 -39.35 38.52
C GLU A 158 -25.39 -40.31 39.63
N ASP A 159 -24.17 -40.12 40.12
CA ASP A 159 -23.56 -40.93 41.20
C ASP A 159 -24.06 -40.55 42.61
N MET A 160 -24.89 -39.50 42.74
CA MET A 160 -25.51 -39.12 44.01
C MET A 160 -26.77 -39.97 44.26
N VAL A 161 -26.68 -40.95 45.16
CA VAL A 161 -27.85 -41.70 45.64
C VAL A 161 -28.77 -40.76 46.43
N ALA A 162 -30.01 -40.58 45.96
CA ALA A 162 -30.99 -39.78 46.68
C ALA A 162 -31.39 -40.47 48.00
N LEU A 163 -31.62 -39.71 49.07
CA LEU A 163 -32.07 -40.22 50.38
C LEU A 163 -33.35 -41.08 50.33
N GLY A 164 -34.11 -41.03 49.22
CA GLY A 164 -35.28 -41.87 48.97
C GLY A 164 -34.97 -43.30 48.49
N ASP A 165 -33.74 -43.59 48.07
CA ASP A 165 -33.32 -44.91 47.56
C ASP A 165 -32.71 -45.83 48.63
N LEU A 166 -32.52 -45.32 49.86
CA LEU A 166 -32.13 -46.11 51.02
C LEU A 166 -33.38 -46.77 51.64
N ALA A 167 -33.76 -47.94 51.13
CA ALA A 167 -34.72 -48.79 51.81
C ALA A 167 -34.10 -49.33 53.12
N PHE A 168 -34.49 -48.76 54.26
CA PHE A 168 -34.19 -49.33 55.57
C PHE A 168 -34.93 -50.66 55.72
N ILE A 169 -34.17 -51.76 55.64
CA ILE A 169 -34.69 -53.08 56.02
C ILE A 169 -34.53 -53.19 57.53
N GLU A 170 -35.59 -52.89 58.28
CA GLU A 170 -35.70 -53.26 59.69
C GLU A 170 -35.73 -54.79 59.78
N LYS A 171 -34.73 -55.39 60.43
CA LYS A 171 -34.74 -56.80 60.81
C LYS A 171 -35.38 -56.92 62.19
N GLU A 172 -36.48 -57.65 62.26
CA GLU A 172 -37.13 -58.14 63.50
C GLU A 172 -36.18 -59.02 64.32
#